data_AF-A0A936U945-F1
#
_entry.id   AF-A0A936U945-F1
#
_cell.length_a   1.000
_cell.length_b   1.000
_cell.length_c   1.000
_cell.angle_alpha   90.00
_cell.angle_beta   90.00
_cell.angle_gamma   90.00
#
_symmetry.space_group_name_H-M   'P 1'
#
loop_
_entity.id
_entity.type
_entity.pdbx_description
1 polymer ?
#
loop_
_entity_poly.entity_id
_entity_poly.type
_entity_poly.pdbx_seq_one_letter_code
_entity_poly.pdbx_strand_id
1 'polypeptide(L)'
;MLVRRRAFGARSAVFLAVLASGFVPAPRSEAQGRSTLAVAAPVLKWQRGGCFSSWCQTGWYSSPAAADLDGDGLPEVIWGSYDVVALEGDTGALRWRAPNGSRVWPGVAVADLTGDGALEVIAGRGSDQVTAYDRDGNTLWTRNPFGSGEVRTLAVEDLDTDGILEIVVGRASGGATRQLNVFDPAGIVRAGWPARRDGEAGYGWGMYNANVAVADLDGDGEEGADRPDRHPLRHGAGPGRQPAPRQRPLRRGQGLEPGGRPRGPRGRPAGLCELRDGAPTQLGELGACRR
;
A
#
# COMPACT_ATOMS: atom_id res chain seq x y z
N MET A 1 -5.42 21.83 16.85
CA MET A 1 -5.56 22.15 18.28
C MET A 1 -4.17 22.42 18.83
N LEU A 2 -3.94 23.65 19.31
CA LEU A 2 -2.80 24.26 20.00
C LEU A 2 -1.37 23.63 19.97
N VAL A 3 -0.41 24.38 19.40
CA VAL A 3 1.04 24.25 19.62
C VAL A 3 1.43 25.07 20.87
N ARG A 4 2.07 24.45 21.87
CA ARG A 4 2.61 25.14 23.06
C ARG A 4 3.98 25.76 22.76
N ARG A 5 4.11 27.08 22.91
CA ARG A 5 5.41 27.76 23.02
C ARG A 5 5.88 27.77 24.49
N ARG A 6 7.15 27.41 24.71
CA ARG A 6 7.84 27.56 26.00
C ARG A 6 8.02 29.04 26.35
N ALA A 7 7.72 29.42 27.59
CA ALA A 7 7.95 30.76 28.12
C ALA A 7 9.33 30.85 28.78
N PHE A 8 10.08 31.91 28.47
CA PHE A 8 11.23 32.39 29.23
C PHE A 8 10.73 33.31 30.36
N GLY A 9 11.26 33.11 31.58
CA GLY A 9 10.95 33.97 32.72
C GLY A 9 11.87 35.18 32.81
N ALA A 10 11.32 36.31 33.25
CA ALA A 10 12.04 37.32 34.03
C ALA A 10 11.11 38.39 34.64
N ARG A 11 11.28 38.57 35.95
CA ARG A 11 11.19 39.79 36.77
C ARG A 11 9.81 40.30 37.25
N SER A 12 9.63 40.12 38.56
CA SER A 12 8.67 40.82 39.43
C SER A 12 9.03 42.30 39.60
N ALA A 13 8.02 43.16 39.46
CA ALA A 13 7.96 44.47 40.10
C ALA A 13 6.51 44.68 40.57
N VAL A 14 6.32 44.89 41.86
CA VAL A 14 5.02 45.19 42.48
C VAL A 14 4.82 46.70 42.42
N PHE A 15 3.81 47.15 41.69
CA PHE A 15 3.30 48.53 41.75
C PHE A 15 1.88 48.49 42.32
N LEU A 16 1.70 49.19 43.45
CA LEU A 16 0.40 49.44 44.06
C LEU A 16 -0.28 50.57 43.26
N ALA A 17 -1.41 50.30 42.61
CA ALA A 17 -2.19 51.31 41.90
C ALA A 17 -3.64 51.30 42.40
N VAL A 18 -4.08 52.49 42.80
CA VAL A 18 -5.43 52.82 43.28
C VAL A 18 -6.44 52.64 42.14
N LEU A 19 -7.53 51.91 42.42
CA LEU A 19 -8.64 51.67 41.50
C LEU A 19 -9.43 52.97 41.26
N ALA A 20 -9.28 53.56 40.08
CA ALA A 20 -10.25 54.49 39.51
C ALA A 20 -11.00 53.76 38.39
N SER A 21 -12.27 53.47 38.64
CA SER A 21 -13.18 52.76 37.73
C SER A 21 -13.55 53.64 36.53
N GLY A 22 -12.69 53.68 35.52
CA GLY A 22 -12.97 54.24 34.19
C GLY A 22 -13.08 53.13 33.16
N PHE A 23 -14.28 52.88 32.65
CA PHE A 23 -14.50 51.90 31.58
C PHE A 23 -13.98 52.48 30.25
N VAL A 24 -12.74 52.17 29.89
CA VAL A 24 -12.19 52.48 28.56
C VAL A 24 -12.51 51.30 27.64
N PRO A 25 -13.35 51.45 26.60
CA PRO A 25 -13.55 50.38 25.65
C PRO A 25 -12.23 50.14 24.89
N ALA A 26 -11.72 48.92 24.96
CA ALA A 26 -10.55 48.51 24.19
C ALA A 26 -10.82 48.71 22.68
N PRO A 27 -9.82 49.17 21.90
CA PRO A 27 -9.97 49.22 20.44
C PRO A 27 -10.29 47.81 19.95
N ARG A 28 -11.37 47.69 19.17
CA ARG A 28 -11.73 46.44 18.50
C ARG A 28 -10.55 46.07 17.60
N SER A 29 -9.92 44.93 17.89
CA SER A 29 -9.00 44.29 16.96
C SER A 29 -9.76 44.08 15.65
N GLU A 30 -9.43 44.85 14.63
CA GLU A 30 -9.88 44.54 13.27
C GLU A 30 -9.38 43.13 12.97
N ALA A 31 -10.34 42.24 12.71
CA ALA A 31 -10.04 40.92 12.20
C ALA A 31 -9.32 41.12 10.86
N GLN A 32 -8.01 40.91 10.85
CA GLN A 32 -7.24 40.86 9.60
C GLN A 32 -7.95 39.85 8.68
N GLY A 33 -8.51 40.37 7.60
CA GLY A 33 -9.22 39.58 6.61
C GLY A 33 -8.31 38.42 6.18
N ARG A 34 -8.79 37.19 6.39
CA ARG A 34 -8.14 36.02 5.82
C ARG A 34 -8.14 36.23 4.30
N SER A 35 -6.98 36.49 3.73
CA SER A 35 -6.77 36.37 2.29
C SER A 35 -6.96 34.89 1.96
N THR A 36 -8.18 34.53 1.59
CA THR A 36 -8.45 33.26 0.94
C THR A 36 -7.92 33.42 -0.47
N LEU A 37 -6.65 33.08 -0.68
CA LEU A 37 -6.16 32.83 -2.04
C LEU A 37 -7.11 31.81 -2.66
N ALA A 38 -7.91 32.26 -3.62
CA ALA A 38 -8.80 31.38 -4.35
C ALA A 38 -7.93 30.37 -5.09
N VAL A 39 -8.30 29.08 -5.00
CA VAL A 39 -7.66 28.05 -5.81
C VAL A 39 -7.90 28.42 -7.28
N ALA A 40 -6.84 28.74 -8.00
CA ALA A 40 -6.93 29.10 -9.41
C ALA A 40 -7.40 27.92 -10.25
N ALA A 41 -8.05 28.20 -11.38
CA ALA A 41 -8.39 27.17 -12.35
C ALA A 41 -7.11 26.50 -12.88
N PRO A 42 -7.10 25.17 -13.06
CA PRO A 42 -5.92 24.47 -13.58
C PRO A 42 -5.63 24.90 -15.01
N VAL A 43 -4.34 25.04 -15.34
CA VAL A 43 -3.85 25.32 -16.68
C VAL A 43 -3.01 24.14 -17.15
N LEU A 44 -3.28 23.63 -18.36
CA LEU A 44 -2.48 22.59 -18.97
C LEU A 44 -1.10 23.16 -19.35
N LYS A 45 -0.02 22.66 -18.72
CA LYS A 45 1.36 23.04 -19.07
C LYS A 45 1.89 22.25 -20.27
N TRP A 46 1.70 20.94 -20.24
CA TRP A 46 2.16 20.03 -21.28
C TRP A 46 1.34 18.73 -21.26
N GLN A 47 1.46 17.94 -22.31
CA GLN A 47 0.81 16.63 -22.45
C GLN A 47 1.70 15.67 -23.23
N ARG A 48 1.50 14.36 -23.04
CA ARG A 48 2.24 13.28 -23.72
C ARG A 48 3.74 13.20 -23.38
N GLY A 49 4.17 13.82 -22.30
CA GLY A 49 5.51 13.61 -21.73
C GLY A 49 5.71 12.12 -21.42
N GLY A 50 6.86 11.55 -21.80
CA GLY A 50 7.12 10.12 -21.64
C GLY A 50 6.32 9.21 -22.59
N CYS A 51 5.65 9.73 -23.61
CA CYS A 51 5.17 8.89 -24.72
C CYS A 51 6.29 8.59 -25.71
N PHE A 52 6.17 7.48 -26.43
CA PHE A 52 6.95 7.26 -27.65
C PHE A 52 6.37 8.10 -28.80
N SER A 53 7.12 8.19 -29.90
CA SER A 53 6.77 9.01 -31.06
C SER A 53 5.38 8.70 -31.63
N SER A 54 4.94 7.44 -31.60
CA SER A 54 3.66 7.01 -32.19
C SER A 54 2.62 6.53 -31.17
N TRP A 55 2.98 6.29 -29.91
CA TRP A 55 2.05 5.75 -28.91
C TRP A 55 2.52 6.02 -27.47
N CYS A 56 1.64 5.84 -26.50
CA CYS A 56 1.93 6.01 -25.08
C CYS A 56 1.72 4.67 -24.36
N GLN A 57 2.62 4.32 -23.44
CA GLN A 57 2.35 3.22 -22.51
C GLN A 57 1.12 3.55 -21.65
N THR A 58 0.33 2.53 -21.34
CA THR A 58 -0.86 2.69 -20.50
C THR A 58 -0.47 2.49 -19.03
N GLY A 59 -0.69 3.53 -18.22
CA GLY A 59 -0.74 3.41 -16.76
C GLY A 59 -2.13 2.97 -16.32
N TRP A 60 -2.23 2.15 -15.27
CA TRP A 60 -3.51 1.64 -14.76
C TRP A 60 -3.87 2.23 -13.40
N TYR A 61 -3.06 1.96 -12.38
CA TYR A 61 -3.34 2.37 -11.00
C TYR A 61 -2.16 3.10 -10.33
N SER A 62 -1.01 3.17 -10.98
CA SER A 62 0.15 3.89 -10.46
C SER A 62 -0.12 5.40 -10.52
N SER A 63 -0.07 6.05 -9.35
CA SER A 63 -0.10 7.50 -9.26
C SER A 63 1.28 8.09 -9.55
N PRO A 64 1.36 9.23 -10.26
CA PRO A 64 2.62 9.95 -10.43
C PRO A 64 3.09 10.54 -9.11
N ALA A 65 4.40 10.76 -8.99
CA ALA A 65 5.03 11.55 -7.95
C ALA A 65 5.56 12.86 -8.54
N ALA A 66 5.67 13.89 -7.69
CA ALA A 66 6.35 15.12 -8.03
C ALA A 66 7.40 15.42 -6.96
N ALA A 67 8.65 15.58 -7.37
CA ALA A 67 9.78 15.78 -6.47
C ALA A 67 10.92 16.46 -7.23
N ASP A 68 11.64 17.35 -6.54
CA ASP A 68 12.87 17.96 -7.04
C ASP A 68 14.00 16.93 -6.88
N LEU A 69 14.17 16.08 -7.90
CA LEU A 69 15.21 15.04 -7.93
C LEU A 69 16.58 15.67 -8.09
N ASP A 70 16.64 16.85 -8.73
CA ASP A 70 17.89 17.42 -9.18
C ASP A 70 18.50 18.51 -8.28
N GLY A 71 17.68 19.10 -7.41
CA GLY A 71 18.02 20.14 -6.45
C GLY A 71 17.95 21.56 -7.01
N ASP A 72 17.33 21.77 -8.17
CA ASP A 72 17.23 23.09 -8.81
C ASP A 72 16.05 23.96 -8.30
N GLY A 73 15.19 23.40 -7.45
CA GLY A 73 14.02 24.05 -6.88
C GLY A 73 12.75 23.92 -7.73
N LEU A 74 12.80 23.23 -8.87
CA LEU A 74 11.66 22.85 -9.69
C LEU A 74 11.43 21.34 -9.55
N PRO A 75 10.19 20.89 -9.31
CA PRO A 75 9.92 19.47 -9.19
C PRO A 75 9.83 18.79 -10.55
N GLU A 76 10.39 17.59 -10.65
CA GLU A 76 10.16 16.65 -11.73
C GLU A 76 8.82 15.95 -11.54
N VAL A 77 8.29 15.42 -12.64
CA VAL A 77 7.14 14.49 -12.60
C VAL A 77 7.62 13.09 -12.92
N ILE A 78 7.48 12.19 -11.95
CA ILE A 78 7.85 10.78 -12.06
C ILE A 78 6.58 9.95 -12.18
N TRP A 79 6.52 9.03 -13.14
CA TRP A 79 5.36 8.13 -13.24
C TRP A 79 5.72 6.76 -13.81
N GLY A 80 4.94 5.77 -13.35
CA GLY A 80 5.11 4.37 -13.72
C GLY A 80 4.04 3.87 -14.68
N SER A 81 4.47 3.11 -15.68
CA SER A 81 3.60 2.31 -16.54
C SER A 81 4.21 0.93 -16.80
N TYR A 82 4.72 0.64 -17.99
CA TYR A 82 5.60 -0.52 -18.21
C TYR A 82 7.08 -0.17 -17.99
N ASP A 83 7.41 1.10 -18.19
CA ASP A 83 8.65 1.72 -17.76
C ASP A 83 8.36 2.70 -16.61
N VAL A 84 9.42 3.09 -15.90
CA VAL A 84 9.39 4.25 -15.01
C VAL A 84 10.06 5.40 -15.76
N VAL A 85 9.47 6.60 -15.72
CA VAL A 85 10.04 7.78 -16.37
C VAL A 85 10.05 8.96 -15.40
N ALA A 86 11.05 9.82 -15.54
CA ALA A 86 11.05 11.17 -14.96
C ALA A 86 11.03 12.20 -16.07
N LEU A 87 10.24 13.24 -15.85
CA LEU A 87 10.03 14.35 -16.76
C LEU A 87 10.31 15.67 -16.05
N GLU A 88 10.83 16.63 -16.79
CA GLU A 88 10.84 18.04 -16.37
C GLU A 88 9.41 18.49 -16.04
N GLY A 89 9.17 18.99 -14.82
CA GLY A 89 7.81 19.36 -14.41
C GLY A 89 7.25 20.59 -15.13
N ASP A 90 8.13 21.47 -15.63
CA ASP A 90 7.74 22.70 -16.30
C ASP A 90 7.44 22.53 -17.79
N THR A 91 8.21 21.69 -18.48
CA THR A 91 8.17 21.47 -19.93
C THR A 91 7.63 20.11 -20.35
N GLY A 92 7.67 19.11 -19.46
CA GLY A 92 7.31 17.73 -19.76
C GLY A 92 8.36 16.98 -20.59
N ALA A 93 9.56 17.56 -20.74
CA ALA A 93 10.66 16.92 -21.44
C ALA A 93 11.14 15.67 -20.69
N LEU A 94 11.56 14.65 -21.44
CA LEU A 94 12.04 13.40 -20.85
C LEU A 94 13.44 13.59 -20.28
N ARG A 95 13.61 13.39 -18.97
CA ARG A 95 14.93 13.32 -18.33
C ARG A 95 15.53 11.94 -18.50
N TRP A 96 14.79 10.93 -18.04
CA TRP A 96 15.19 9.53 -18.20
C TRP A 96 14.00 8.59 -18.29
N ARG A 97 14.29 7.39 -18.80
CA ARG A 97 13.36 6.26 -18.87
C ARG A 97 14.10 5.01 -18.44
N ALA A 98 13.61 4.36 -17.39
CA ALA A 98 14.12 3.08 -16.92
C ALA A 98 13.19 1.95 -17.37
N PRO A 99 13.67 1.01 -18.22
CA PRO A 99 12.89 -0.17 -18.59
C PRO A 99 12.53 -0.98 -17.36
N ASN A 100 11.24 -1.21 -17.14
CA ASN A 100 10.76 -1.93 -15.95
C ASN A 100 10.10 -3.28 -16.29
N GLY A 101 9.99 -3.66 -17.57
CA GLY A 101 9.67 -5.04 -18.01
C GLY A 101 8.30 -5.61 -17.60
N SER A 102 7.54 -4.92 -16.75
CA SER A 102 6.19 -5.28 -16.29
C SER A 102 5.49 -4.04 -15.78
N ARG A 103 4.17 -4.13 -15.63
CA ARG A 103 3.33 -3.01 -15.19
C ARG A 103 3.68 -2.59 -13.78
N VAL A 104 3.89 -1.30 -13.59
CA VAL A 104 3.93 -0.61 -12.30
C VAL A 104 2.48 -0.52 -11.79
N TRP A 105 2.28 -0.98 -10.57
CA TRP A 105 0.96 -1.04 -9.95
C TRP A 105 0.77 0.01 -8.84
N PRO A 106 1.56 0.00 -7.75
CA PRO A 106 1.49 1.05 -6.74
C PRO A 106 1.92 2.40 -7.32
N GLY A 107 1.62 3.48 -6.59
CA GLY A 107 2.26 4.77 -6.83
C GLY A 107 3.78 4.64 -6.75
N VAL A 108 4.47 5.54 -7.44
CA VAL A 108 5.93 5.66 -7.34
C VAL A 108 6.26 6.38 -6.03
N ALA A 109 7.18 5.85 -5.24
CA ALA A 109 7.68 6.53 -4.05
C ALA A 109 8.99 7.25 -4.40
N VAL A 110 9.22 8.41 -3.78
CA VAL A 110 10.43 9.20 -3.94
C VAL A 110 10.90 9.65 -2.56
N ALA A 111 12.14 9.32 -2.20
CA ALA A 111 12.70 9.62 -0.89
C ALA A 111 14.24 9.55 -0.95
N ASP A 112 14.91 10.26 -0.03
CA ASP A 112 16.35 10.08 0.23
C ASP A 112 16.51 8.78 1.03
N LEU A 113 16.69 7.68 0.30
CA LEU A 113 16.76 6.35 0.88
C LEU A 113 18.17 6.08 1.41
N THR A 114 19.18 6.66 0.76
CA THR A 114 20.60 6.42 1.10
C THR A 114 21.16 7.36 2.16
N GLY A 115 20.44 8.44 2.49
CA GLY A 115 20.84 9.46 3.46
C GLY A 115 21.93 10.40 2.95
N ASP A 116 22.11 10.49 1.64
CA ASP A 116 23.13 11.33 0.99
C ASP A 116 22.59 12.69 0.51
N GLY A 117 21.28 12.93 0.68
CA GLY A 117 20.58 14.13 0.25
C GLY A 117 20.11 14.09 -1.20
N ALA A 118 20.43 13.06 -1.98
CA ALA A 118 19.83 12.79 -3.27
C ALA A 118 18.55 11.96 -3.11
N LEU A 119 17.57 12.16 -3.99
CA LEU A 119 16.34 11.39 -3.96
C LEU A 119 16.43 10.16 -4.85
N GLU A 120 16.04 9.02 -4.29
CA GLU A 120 15.82 7.77 -5.00
C GLU A 120 14.35 7.63 -5.41
N VAL A 121 14.13 6.86 -6.48
CA VAL A 121 12.79 6.50 -6.99
C VAL A 121 12.54 5.01 -6.78
N ILE A 122 11.43 4.67 -6.12
CA ILE A 122 11.07 3.27 -5.83
C ILE A 122 9.78 2.90 -6.56
N ALA A 123 9.81 1.78 -7.30
CA ALA A 123 8.66 1.29 -8.05
C ALA A 123 8.44 -0.22 -7.86
N GLY A 124 7.20 -0.60 -7.53
CA GLY A 124 6.74 -1.98 -7.49
C GLY A 124 6.02 -2.40 -8.77
N ARG A 125 6.17 -3.66 -9.20
CA ARG A 125 5.58 -4.16 -10.47
C ARG A 125 4.90 -5.53 -10.37
N GLY A 126 4.16 -5.86 -11.43
CA GLY A 126 3.35 -7.07 -11.53
C GLY A 126 4.11 -8.40 -11.64
N SER A 127 5.44 -8.38 -11.77
CA SER A 127 6.29 -9.58 -11.79
C SER A 127 6.97 -9.85 -10.43
N ASP A 128 6.34 -9.41 -9.34
CA ASP A 128 6.87 -9.48 -7.97
C ASP A 128 8.24 -8.82 -7.87
N GLN A 129 8.41 -7.64 -8.43
CA GLN A 129 9.66 -6.91 -8.29
C GLN A 129 9.44 -5.52 -7.75
N VAL A 130 10.37 -5.12 -6.90
CA VAL A 130 10.53 -3.75 -6.42
C VAL A 130 11.92 -3.32 -6.84
N THR A 131 12.02 -2.14 -7.45
CA THR A 131 13.27 -1.58 -7.94
C THR A 131 13.46 -0.20 -7.32
N ALA A 132 14.65 0.06 -6.80
CA ALA A 132 15.11 1.39 -6.48
C ALA A 132 16.00 1.91 -7.61
N TYR A 133 15.76 3.14 -8.02
CA TYR A 133 16.53 3.87 -9.01
C TYR A 133 17.16 5.10 -8.34
N ASP A 134 18.35 5.49 -8.78
CA ASP A 134 18.88 6.81 -8.44
C ASP A 134 18.12 7.92 -9.20
N ARG A 135 18.46 9.17 -8.90
CA ARG A 135 17.89 10.37 -9.56
C ARG A 135 18.04 10.41 -11.07
N ASP A 136 18.97 9.65 -11.64
CA ASP A 136 19.26 9.57 -13.08
C ASP A 136 18.59 8.36 -13.75
N GLY A 137 17.87 7.54 -12.99
CA GLY A 137 17.16 6.36 -13.48
C GLY A 137 18.03 5.10 -13.57
N ASN A 138 19.26 5.11 -13.03
CA ASN A 138 20.06 3.89 -12.93
C ASN A 138 19.52 3.00 -11.81
N THR A 139 19.54 1.69 -12.02
CA THR A 139 19.07 0.73 -11.01
C THR A 139 20.11 0.58 -9.90
N LEU A 140 19.72 0.92 -8.67
CA LEU A 140 20.49 0.62 -7.46
C LEU A 140 20.34 -0.85 -7.08
N TRP A 141 19.09 -1.32 -7.05
CA TRP A 141 18.79 -2.73 -6.81
C TRP A 141 17.39 -3.12 -7.30
N THR A 142 17.19 -4.42 -7.51
CA THR A 142 15.88 -5.05 -7.73
C THR A 142 15.72 -6.24 -6.79
N ARG A 143 14.53 -6.39 -6.20
CA ARG A 143 14.20 -7.48 -5.25
C ARG A 143 12.85 -8.10 -5.53
N ASN A 144 12.71 -9.36 -5.12
CA ASN A 144 11.46 -10.12 -5.19
C ASN A 144 10.88 -10.37 -3.79
N PRO A 145 9.96 -9.53 -3.29
CA PRO A 145 9.50 -9.60 -1.91
C PRO A 145 8.71 -10.87 -1.56
N PHE A 146 8.04 -11.50 -2.53
CA PHE A 146 7.11 -12.60 -2.27
C PHE A 146 7.40 -13.91 -3.02
N GLY A 147 8.39 -13.89 -3.92
CA GLY A 147 8.73 -14.98 -4.86
C GLY A 147 7.77 -15.14 -6.04
N SER A 148 6.64 -14.41 -6.07
CA SER A 148 5.64 -14.45 -7.14
C SER A 148 4.52 -13.43 -6.91
N GLY A 149 3.76 -13.12 -7.97
CA GLY A 149 2.57 -12.28 -7.90
C GLY A 149 2.87 -10.82 -8.20
N GLU A 150 2.04 -9.93 -7.70
CA GLU A 150 2.11 -8.50 -7.99
C GLU A 150 2.41 -7.72 -6.72
N VAL A 151 3.36 -6.78 -6.77
CA VAL A 151 3.45 -5.73 -5.76
C VAL A 151 2.30 -4.76 -6.02
N ARG A 152 1.47 -4.50 -5.02
CA ARG A 152 0.24 -3.69 -5.15
C ARG A 152 0.20 -2.49 -4.22
N THR A 153 1.10 -2.45 -3.25
CA THR A 153 1.24 -1.33 -2.31
C THR A 153 2.71 -1.11 -1.99
N LEU A 154 3.05 0.16 -1.73
CA LEU A 154 4.39 0.66 -1.47
C LEU A 154 4.27 1.88 -0.55
N ALA A 155 5.09 1.93 0.49
CA ALA A 155 5.35 3.13 1.29
C ALA A 155 6.82 3.16 1.69
N VAL A 156 7.31 4.37 1.97
CA VAL A 156 8.67 4.61 2.44
C VAL A 156 8.59 5.55 3.64
N GLU A 157 9.06 5.09 4.79
CA GLU A 157 8.92 5.78 6.08
C GLU A 157 9.95 5.22 7.08
N ASP A 158 10.34 6.03 8.06
CA ASP A 158 11.20 5.62 9.17
C ASP A 158 10.33 4.87 10.20
N LEU A 159 10.44 3.54 10.24
CA LEU A 159 9.52 2.68 10.99
C LEU A 159 9.93 2.49 12.45
N ASP A 160 11.21 2.65 12.75
CA ASP A 160 11.80 2.47 14.07
C ASP A 160 12.54 3.72 14.59
N THR A 161 12.22 4.87 14.01
CA THR A 161 12.65 6.21 14.43
C THR A 161 14.17 6.38 14.60
N ASP A 162 14.95 5.62 13.82
CA ASP A 162 16.41 5.66 13.85
C ASP A 162 16.99 6.68 12.83
N GLY A 163 16.12 7.31 12.04
CA GLY A 163 16.46 8.27 10.99
C GLY A 163 16.80 7.63 9.64
N ILE A 164 16.65 6.30 9.51
CA ILE A 164 16.84 5.54 8.28
C ILE A 164 15.46 5.13 7.77
N LEU A 165 15.23 5.29 6.45
CA LEU A 165 13.93 4.96 5.86
C LEU A 165 13.84 3.47 5.51
N GLU A 166 12.71 2.86 5.84
CA GLU A 166 12.33 1.54 5.36
C GLU A 166 11.37 1.61 4.18
N ILE A 167 11.29 0.49 3.46
CA ILE A 167 10.37 0.31 2.34
C ILE A 167 9.38 -0.79 2.66
N VAL A 168 8.13 -0.39 2.86
CA VAL A 168 7.00 -1.31 3.10
C VAL A 168 6.36 -1.68 1.77
N VAL A 169 6.25 -2.98 1.48
CA VAL A 169 5.65 -3.48 0.24
C VAL A 169 4.63 -4.56 0.53
N GLY A 170 3.57 -4.60 -0.27
CA GLY A 170 2.52 -5.60 -0.10
C GLY A 170 1.94 -6.11 -1.41
N ARG A 171 1.29 -7.27 -1.32
CA ARG A 171 0.56 -7.91 -2.44
C ARG A 171 -0.86 -8.26 -2.06
N ALA A 172 -1.76 -8.18 -3.03
CA ALA A 172 -3.12 -8.68 -2.85
C ALA A 172 -3.16 -10.22 -2.97
N SER A 173 -3.16 -10.93 -1.84
CA SER A 173 -3.31 -12.38 -1.80
C SER A 173 -4.13 -12.87 -0.60
N GLY A 174 -4.36 -14.19 -0.51
CA GLY A 174 -4.95 -14.84 0.66
C GLY A 174 -4.19 -16.10 1.09
N GLY A 175 -4.73 -16.78 2.09
CA GLY A 175 -4.20 -18.06 2.58
C GLY A 175 -2.88 -17.87 3.34
N ALA A 176 -2.01 -18.89 3.28
CA ALA A 176 -0.75 -18.95 4.01
C ALA A 176 0.43 -18.25 3.29
N THR A 177 0.14 -17.36 2.35
CA THR A 177 1.18 -16.71 1.54
C THR A 177 1.65 -15.39 2.15
N ARG A 178 2.93 -15.05 1.94
CA ARG A 178 3.49 -13.74 2.32
C ARG A 178 2.71 -12.62 1.64
N GLN A 179 2.38 -11.59 2.42
CA GLN A 179 1.47 -10.52 2.03
C GLN A 179 2.10 -9.14 2.17
N LEU A 180 3.01 -8.98 3.14
CA LEU A 180 3.67 -7.73 3.46
C LEU A 180 5.14 -8.03 3.75
N ASN A 181 6.04 -7.20 3.25
CA ASN A 181 7.47 -7.30 3.50
C ASN A 181 8.05 -5.89 3.73
N VAL A 182 9.16 -5.82 4.45
CA VAL A 182 9.86 -4.56 4.74
C VAL A 182 11.32 -4.73 4.38
N PHE A 183 11.83 -3.79 3.60
CA PHE A 183 13.24 -3.71 3.26
C PHE A 183 13.91 -2.53 3.93
N ASP A 184 15.19 -2.67 4.24
CA ASP A 184 16.10 -1.57 4.49
C ASP A 184 16.42 -0.80 3.18
N PRO A 185 17.16 0.32 3.26
CA PRO A 185 17.62 1.07 2.09
C PRO A 185 18.36 0.28 1.01
N ALA A 186 19.10 -0.76 1.42
CA ALA A 186 19.89 -1.60 0.52
C ALA A 186 19.05 -2.72 -0.14
N GLY A 187 17.74 -2.73 0.12
CA GLY A 187 16.83 -3.76 -0.39
C GLY A 187 17.02 -5.11 0.31
N ILE A 188 17.52 -5.12 1.55
CA ILE A 188 17.63 -6.31 2.40
C ILE A 188 16.40 -6.38 3.30
N VAL A 189 15.79 -7.56 3.41
CA VAL A 189 14.61 -7.75 4.26
C VAL A 189 14.99 -7.52 5.72
N ARG A 190 14.25 -6.64 6.42
CA ARG A 190 14.49 -6.37 7.84
C ARG A 190 14.28 -7.62 8.69
N ALA A 191 15.04 -7.73 9.77
CA ALA A 191 14.87 -8.82 10.73
C ALA A 191 13.44 -8.81 11.30
N GLY A 192 12.85 -10.00 11.47
CA GLY A 192 11.45 -10.14 11.88
C GLY A 192 10.44 -10.07 10.73
N TRP A 193 10.83 -9.58 9.55
CA TRP A 193 9.98 -9.52 8.38
C TRP A 193 10.16 -10.74 7.45
N PRO A 194 9.10 -11.17 6.73
CA PRO A 194 7.76 -10.60 6.65
C PRO A 194 6.93 -10.74 7.95
N ALA A 195 6.07 -9.76 8.26
CA ALA A 195 5.27 -9.73 9.51
C ALA A 195 4.33 -10.93 9.71
N ARG A 196 4.06 -11.69 8.64
CA ARG A 196 3.37 -12.98 8.70
C ARG A 196 4.38 -14.07 8.37
N ARG A 197 4.49 -15.05 9.26
CA ARG A 197 5.35 -16.22 9.06
C ARG A 197 4.74 -17.14 8.02
N ASP A 198 5.59 -17.90 7.32
CA ASP A 198 5.13 -18.90 6.35
C ASP A 198 4.15 -19.87 7.03
N GLY A 199 2.95 -20.04 6.47
CA GLY A 199 1.90 -20.89 7.04
C GLY A 199 0.76 -20.15 7.73
N GLU A 200 0.92 -18.89 8.12
CA GLU A 200 -0.11 -18.13 8.83
C GLU A 200 -1.21 -17.61 7.89
N ALA A 201 -2.46 -18.00 8.14
CA ALA A 201 -3.58 -17.63 7.28
C ALA A 201 -3.85 -16.12 7.31
N GLY A 202 -3.86 -15.49 6.12
CA GLY A 202 -4.17 -14.08 5.92
C GLY A 202 -5.15 -13.81 4.80
N TYR A 203 -5.72 -12.62 4.81
CA TYR A 203 -6.65 -12.14 3.78
C TYR A 203 -6.25 -10.73 3.35
N GLY A 204 -5.20 -10.65 2.54
CA GLY A 204 -4.63 -9.42 2.00
C GLY A 204 -5.28 -8.91 0.71
N TRP A 205 -6.41 -9.48 0.27
CA TRP A 205 -7.08 -9.07 -0.97
C TRP A 205 -7.51 -7.60 -1.02
N GLY A 206 -7.56 -6.92 0.13
CA GLY A 206 -7.80 -5.47 0.21
C GLY A 206 -6.63 -4.60 -0.27
N MET A 207 -5.43 -5.15 -0.46
CA MET A 207 -4.25 -4.39 -0.93
C MET A 207 -4.26 -4.09 -2.44
N TYR A 208 -5.33 -4.43 -3.17
CA TYR A 208 -5.48 -3.99 -4.56
C TYR A 208 -5.63 -2.47 -4.60
N ASN A 209 -4.57 -1.76 -4.97
CA ASN A 209 -4.56 -0.30 -5.16
C ASN A 209 -4.85 0.50 -3.89
N ALA A 210 -4.68 -0.11 -2.72
CA ALA A 210 -4.72 0.58 -1.45
C ALA A 210 -3.27 0.85 -1.01
N ASN A 211 -2.91 2.13 -0.91
CA ASN A 211 -1.66 2.51 -0.28
C ASN A 211 -1.67 2.01 1.17
N VAL A 212 -0.55 1.45 1.60
CA VAL A 212 -0.32 1.14 3.00
C VAL A 212 -0.15 2.47 3.73
N ALA A 213 -0.74 2.56 4.92
CA ALA A 213 -0.50 3.67 5.84
C ALA A 213 0.25 3.09 7.02
N VAL A 214 1.29 3.79 7.43
CA VAL A 214 2.04 3.52 8.65
C VAL A 214 1.67 4.60 9.66
N ALA A 215 1.60 4.22 10.93
CA ALA A 215 1.39 5.13 12.04
C ALA A 215 1.74 4.41 13.35
N ASP A 216 2.31 5.15 14.30
CA ASP A 216 2.31 4.77 15.71
C ASP A 216 0.87 4.80 16.26
N LEU A 217 0.35 3.63 16.64
CA LEU A 217 -1.02 3.48 17.14
C LEU A 217 -1.11 3.29 18.66
N ASP A 218 0.01 3.02 19.32
CA ASP A 218 0.08 2.71 20.75
C ASP A 218 0.95 3.69 21.55
N GLY A 219 1.58 4.65 20.89
CA GLY A 219 2.30 5.76 21.49
C GLY A 219 3.64 5.34 22.05
N ASP A 220 4.25 4.26 21.55
CA ASP A 220 5.59 3.84 21.98
C ASP A 220 6.70 4.62 21.27
N GLY A 221 6.33 5.48 20.32
CA GLY A 221 7.26 6.30 19.55
C GLY A 221 7.82 5.57 18.34
N GLU A 222 7.49 4.30 18.15
CA GLU A 222 7.81 3.56 16.93
C GLU A 222 6.58 3.56 16.03
N GLU A 223 6.78 3.78 14.72
CA GLU A 223 5.70 3.66 13.76
C GLU A 223 5.47 2.19 13.40
N GLY A 224 5.09 1.39 14.40
CA GLY A 224 4.47 0.07 14.28
C GLY A 224 5.03 -0.85 13.19
N ALA A 225 6.25 -1.37 13.34
CA ALA A 225 6.74 -2.48 12.51
C ALA A 225 7.90 -3.30 13.09
N ASP A 226 8.57 -2.85 14.15
CA ASP A 226 9.81 -3.50 14.60
C ASP A 226 9.58 -4.81 15.39
N ARG A 227 8.33 -5.11 15.76
CA ARG A 227 7.93 -6.39 16.38
C ARG A 227 6.64 -6.95 15.80
N PRO A 228 6.70 -7.78 14.73
CA PRO A 228 5.51 -8.37 14.14
C PRO A 228 4.72 -9.28 15.10
N ASP A 229 5.38 -9.80 16.14
CA ASP A 229 4.75 -10.59 17.20
C ASP A 229 3.84 -9.76 18.14
N ARG A 230 3.92 -8.42 18.12
CA ARG A 230 3.13 -7.51 19.00
C ARG A 230 2.16 -6.59 18.26
N HIS A 231 2.43 -6.23 17.01
CA HIS A 231 1.63 -5.25 16.27
C HIS A 231 1.25 -5.77 14.87
N PRO A 232 0.09 -6.43 14.71
CA PRO A 232 -0.41 -6.74 13.38
C PRO A 232 -0.92 -5.46 12.72
N LEU A 233 -0.28 -5.01 11.64
CA LEU A 233 -0.84 -4.01 10.73
C LEU A 233 -2.24 -4.45 10.29
N ARG A 234 -3.26 -3.68 10.67
CA ARG A 234 -4.66 -3.98 10.36
C ARG A 234 -5.12 -3.17 9.16
N HIS A 235 -5.35 -3.85 8.03
CA HIS A 235 -6.16 -3.29 6.96
C HIS A 235 -7.65 -3.35 7.35
N GLY A 236 -8.37 -2.23 7.16
CA GLY A 236 -9.80 -2.13 7.41
C GLY A 236 -10.59 -3.11 6.54
N ALA A 237 -11.06 -4.20 7.14
CA ALA A 237 -12.04 -5.07 6.52
C ALA A 237 -13.43 -4.41 6.62
N GLY A 238 -14.07 -4.18 5.48
CA GLY A 238 -15.52 -3.97 5.43
C GLY A 238 -16.25 -5.14 6.12
N PRO A 239 -17.48 -4.93 6.62
CA PRO A 239 -18.10 -5.83 7.59
C PRO A 239 -18.20 -7.25 7.03
N GLY A 240 -17.36 -8.14 7.56
CA GLY A 240 -17.40 -9.55 7.28
C GLY A 240 -18.76 -10.11 7.69
N ARG A 241 -19.39 -10.86 6.79
CA ARG A 241 -20.57 -11.67 7.13
C ARG A 241 -20.21 -12.55 8.32
N GLN A 242 -20.91 -12.35 9.43
CA GLN A 242 -20.83 -13.22 10.60
C GLN A 242 -21.07 -14.67 10.17
N PRO A 243 -20.26 -15.64 10.63
CA PRO A 243 -20.61 -17.04 10.45
C PRO A 243 -21.86 -17.34 11.29
N ALA A 244 -22.84 -17.98 10.67
CA ALA A 244 -24.09 -18.38 11.33
C ALA A 244 -23.80 -19.20 12.61
N PRO A 245 -24.60 -19.03 13.67
CA PRO A 245 -24.35 -19.70 14.95
C PRO A 245 -24.43 -21.22 14.77
N ARG A 246 -23.40 -21.92 15.28
CA ARG A 246 -23.32 -23.38 15.33
C ARG A 246 -24.55 -23.92 16.08
N GLN A 247 -25.35 -24.74 15.43
CA GLN A 247 -26.42 -25.48 16.11
C GLN A 247 -25.80 -26.50 17.09
N ARG A 248 -26.23 -26.45 18.35
CA ARG A 248 -25.86 -27.41 19.40
C ARG A 248 -26.35 -28.82 19.03
N PRO A 249 -25.60 -29.90 19.33
CA PRO A 249 -26.11 -31.25 19.14
C PRO A 249 -27.21 -31.54 20.16
N LEU A 250 -28.36 -32.04 19.69
CA LEU A 250 -29.43 -32.55 20.54
C LEU A 250 -28.96 -33.80 21.30
N ARG A 251 -29.22 -33.81 22.61
CA ARG A 251 -28.94 -34.94 23.52
C ARG A 251 -29.75 -36.18 23.13
N ARG A 252 -29.11 -37.35 23.21
CA ARG A 252 -29.75 -38.68 23.19
C ARG A 252 -30.72 -38.84 24.37
N GLY A 253 -31.88 -39.43 24.09
CA GLY A 253 -32.79 -40.04 25.07
C GLY A 253 -33.69 -41.08 24.41
N GLN A 254 -33.49 -42.35 24.78
CA GLN A 254 -34.47 -43.45 25.02
C GLN A 254 -35.78 -43.40 24.18
N GLY A 255 -36.09 -44.31 23.25
CA GLY A 255 -36.17 -45.77 23.35
C GLY A 255 -37.65 -46.18 23.29
N LEU A 256 -38.07 -46.89 22.23
CA LEU A 256 -39.25 -47.78 22.12
C LEU A 256 -39.31 -48.35 20.66
N GLU A 257 -39.30 -49.67 20.54
CA GLU A 257 -39.56 -50.53 19.35
C GLU A 257 -40.78 -51.43 19.70
N PRO A 258 -41.36 -52.30 18.83
CA PRO A 258 -41.15 -52.52 17.37
C PRO A 258 -42.47 -52.64 16.55
N GLY A 259 -42.38 -52.74 15.22
CA GLY A 259 -43.40 -53.45 14.43
C GLY A 259 -43.50 -53.15 12.94
N GLY A 260 -43.16 -54.13 12.09
CA GLY A 260 -43.75 -54.27 10.74
C GLY A 260 -42.80 -54.18 9.52
N ARG A 261 -42.41 -55.34 8.98
CA ARG A 261 -42.06 -55.56 7.55
C ARG A 261 -43.30 -56.16 6.84
N PRO A 262 -43.46 -56.22 5.48
CA PRO A 262 -42.39 -56.52 4.49
C PRO A 262 -42.55 -56.05 3.00
N ARG A 263 -41.53 -56.42 2.20
CA ARG A 263 -41.44 -56.70 0.72
C ARG A 263 -40.95 -55.60 -0.27
N GLY A 264 -39.94 -55.98 -1.09
CA GLY A 264 -39.27 -55.22 -2.18
C GLY A 264 -40.00 -55.27 -3.55
N PRO A 265 -39.34 -55.25 -4.75
CA PRO A 265 -37.92 -55.50 -5.06
C PRO A 265 -37.22 -54.63 -6.15
N ARG A 266 -35.86 -54.75 -6.20
CA ARG A 266 -34.92 -54.81 -7.37
C ARG A 266 -34.73 -53.63 -8.36
N GLY A 267 -33.46 -53.26 -8.53
CA GLY A 267 -32.88 -52.62 -9.74
C GLY A 267 -31.50 -51.99 -9.49
N ARG A 268 -30.43 -52.55 -10.08
CA ARG A 268 -29.00 -52.10 -10.10
C ARG A 268 -28.55 -52.16 -11.59
N PRO A 269 -27.32 -51.75 -12.01
CA PRO A 269 -26.47 -50.60 -11.64
C PRO A 269 -25.71 -50.00 -12.89
N ALA A 270 -24.60 -49.28 -12.64
CA ALA A 270 -23.43 -48.94 -13.51
C ALA A 270 -23.44 -47.53 -14.15
N GLY A 271 -22.31 -46.79 -14.24
CA GLY A 271 -20.90 -47.19 -14.10
C GLY A 271 -19.94 -46.04 -13.77
N LEU A 272 -18.76 -46.46 -13.28
CA LEU A 272 -17.50 -45.71 -13.11
C LEU A 272 -16.72 -45.68 -14.43
N CYS A 273 -16.00 -44.59 -14.70
CA CYS A 273 -14.85 -44.59 -15.62
C CYS A 273 -13.66 -43.88 -14.94
N GLU A 274 -12.58 -44.63 -14.74
CA GLU A 274 -11.21 -44.15 -14.46
C GLU A 274 -10.53 -43.72 -15.76
N LEU A 275 -9.60 -42.76 -15.69
CA LEU A 275 -8.68 -42.39 -16.78
C LEU A 275 -7.25 -42.67 -16.34
N ARG A 276 -6.51 -43.41 -17.17
CA ARG A 276 -5.07 -43.67 -17.09
C ARG A 276 -4.31 -42.84 -18.13
N ASP A 277 -3.04 -42.62 -17.82
CA ASP A 277 -2.01 -41.82 -18.49
C ASP A 277 -1.75 -42.08 -19.99
N GLY A 278 -1.26 -41.05 -20.69
CA GLY A 278 -0.50 -41.18 -21.95
C GLY A 278 -0.75 -40.06 -22.98
N ALA A 279 0.23 -39.18 -23.18
CA ALA A 279 0.32 -38.24 -24.31
C ALA A 279 1.28 -38.79 -25.39
N PRO A 280 1.53 -38.15 -26.57
CA PRO A 280 0.80 -37.07 -27.26
C PRO A 280 0.53 -37.37 -28.77
N THR A 281 -0.44 -36.68 -29.39
CA THR A 281 -0.42 -36.44 -30.85
C THR A 281 -1.16 -35.17 -31.25
N GLN A 282 -0.64 -34.55 -32.31
CA GLN A 282 -0.92 -33.21 -32.85
C GLN A 282 -2.22 -33.13 -33.69
N LEU A 283 -2.75 -31.90 -33.76
CA LEU A 283 -3.62 -31.28 -34.78
C LEU A 283 -5.10 -31.67 -34.84
N GLY A 284 -5.97 -30.65 -34.76
CA GLY A 284 -7.34 -30.71 -35.28
C GLY A 284 -8.39 -30.02 -34.41
N GLU A 285 -8.65 -28.76 -34.75
CA GLU A 285 -9.85 -27.94 -34.50
C GLU A 285 -11.20 -28.61 -34.12
N LEU A 286 -11.96 -27.85 -33.31
CA LEU A 286 -13.43 -27.82 -33.10
C LEU A 286 -14.09 -28.83 -32.15
N GLY A 287 -14.85 -28.30 -31.17
CA GLY A 287 -15.94 -29.04 -30.53
C GLY A 287 -16.31 -28.55 -29.14
N ALA A 288 -17.32 -27.68 -29.05
CA ALA A 288 -17.92 -27.22 -27.80
C ALA A 288 -18.58 -28.37 -27.01
N CYS A 289 -18.41 -28.37 -25.68
CA CYS A 289 -19.14 -29.27 -24.78
C CYS A 289 -20.32 -28.51 -24.14
N ARG A 290 -21.56 -28.94 -24.42
CA ARG A 290 -22.77 -28.62 -23.66
C ARG A 290 -23.58 -29.89 -23.41
N ARG A 291 -23.50 -30.42 -22.20
CA ARG A 291 -24.57 -30.60 -21.19
C ARG A 291 -24.12 -31.61 -20.16
#